data_AF-A0A1I3NR82-F1
#
_entry.id   AF-A0A1I3NR82-F1
#
_cell.length_a   1.000
_cell.length_b   1.000
_cell.length_c   1.000
_cell.angle_alpha   90.00
_cell.angle_beta   90.00
_cell.angle_gamma   90.00
#
_symmetry.space_group_name_H-M   'P 1'
#
loop_
_entity.id
_entity.type
_entity.pdbx_description
1 polymer ?
#
loop_
_entity_poly.entity_id
_entity_poly.type
_entity_poly.pdbx_seq_one_letter_code
_entity_poly.pdbx_strand_id
1 'polypeptide(L)'
;MALDTEPRPAEAGGKAEEGAPRMLLGKEMELVKRYALLGIVNAILEHDIRIVGAAKTKLPRLYESMMRGLQDRVLLELAGIRRQFKASGIVGFGEKRTKESLTASYRCMGYQRSFSMPWTFVKAEAERVLRGYLEKRGV
;
A
#
# COMPACT_ATOMS: atom_id res chain seq x y z
N MET A 1 7.32 47.02 -6.82
CA MET A 1 8.66 46.51 -7.16
C MET A 1 9.22 45.96 -5.85
N ALA A 2 8.89 44.72 -5.47
CA ALA A 2 9.59 43.48 -5.85
C ALA A 2 11.09 43.57 -5.53
N LEU A 3 11.76 42.68 -4.79
CA LEU A 3 11.50 41.41 -4.10
C LEU A 3 12.76 41.24 -3.23
N ASP A 4 12.65 40.82 -1.97
CA ASP A 4 13.79 40.21 -1.26
C ASP A 4 13.32 38.95 -0.52
N THR A 5 13.15 37.94 -1.36
CA THR A 5 13.73 36.58 -1.27
C THR A 5 13.92 35.96 0.13
N GLU A 6 13.00 35.04 0.42
CA GLU A 6 13.07 33.78 1.18
C GLU A 6 14.37 33.42 1.94
N PRO A 7 14.28 33.02 3.23
CA PRO A 7 15.32 32.22 3.85
C PRO A 7 15.25 30.76 3.38
N ARG A 8 16.39 30.29 2.85
CA ARG A 8 16.72 28.92 2.41
C ARG A 8 16.47 27.88 3.53
N PRO A 9 15.94 26.69 3.21
CA PRO A 9 15.56 25.69 4.21
C PRO A 9 16.78 25.04 4.86
N ALA A 10 16.65 24.80 6.16
CA ALA A 10 17.58 24.06 6.99
C ALA A 10 17.85 22.66 6.42
N GLU A 11 19.11 22.40 6.07
CA GLU A 11 19.62 21.05 5.86
C GLU A 11 19.64 20.31 7.20
N ALA A 12 18.52 19.68 7.54
CA ALA A 12 18.47 18.67 8.60
C ALA A 12 18.97 17.34 8.03
N GLY A 13 20.29 17.25 7.84
CA GLY A 13 20.99 15.97 7.68
C GLY A 13 20.73 15.11 8.91
N GLY A 14 19.81 14.15 8.76
CA GLY A 14 19.41 13.22 9.82
C GLY A 14 20.60 12.39 10.27
N LYS A 15 21.22 12.79 11.39
CA LYS A 15 22.21 11.99 12.09
C LYS A 15 21.59 10.65 12.44
N ALA A 16 22.26 9.62 11.94
CA ALA A 16 21.94 8.25 12.19
C ALA A 16 22.26 7.89 13.65
N GLU A 17 21.24 7.78 14.51
CA GLU A 17 21.39 7.07 15.80
C GLU A 17 21.08 5.58 15.65
N GLU A 18 22.01 4.78 16.16
CA GLU A 18 22.33 3.40 15.87
C GLU A 18 21.82 2.47 16.98
N GLY A 19 21.50 1.20 16.65
CA GLY A 19 21.37 0.13 17.64
C GLY A 19 20.04 -0.63 17.68
N ALA A 20 19.04 -0.16 18.43
CA ALA A 20 17.94 -1.03 18.89
C ALA A 20 16.49 -0.63 18.53
N PRO A 21 16.15 0.61 18.10
CA PRO A 21 14.80 0.93 17.60
C PRO A 21 14.59 0.75 16.09
N ARG A 22 15.68 0.66 15.29
CA ARG A 22 15.59 0.68 13.81
C ARG A 22 14.99 -0.58 13.20
N MET A 23 15.24 -1.74 13.79
CA MET A 23 14.76 -3.03 13.24
C MET A 23 13.23 -3.17 13.37
N LEU A 24 12.65 -2.71 14.48
CA LEU A 24 11.19 -2.65 14.64
C LEU A 24 10.59 -1.64 13.66
N LEU A 25 11.22 -0.48 13.52
CA LEU A 25 10.82 0.58 12.57
C LEU A 25 10.75 0.09 11.11
N GLY A 26 11.73 -0.73 10.69
CA GLY A 26 11.75 -1.32 9.34
C GLY A 26 10.57 -2.26 9.11
N LYS A 27 10.28 -3.14 10.07
CA LYS A 27 9.17 -4.10 9.99
C LYS A 27 7.81 -3.39 9.97
N GLU A 28 7.64 -2.33 10.75
CA GLU A 28 6.41 -1.53 10.76
C GLU A 28 6.19 -0.83 9.42
N MET A 29 7.24 -0.21 8.87
CA MET A 29 7.18 0.41 7.56
C MET A 29 6.82 -0.60 6.47
N GLU A 30 7.40 -1.79 6.50
CA GLU A 30 7.06 -2.87 5.57
C GLU A 30 5.60 -3.31 5.71
N LEU A 31 5.09 -3.44 6.94
CA LEU A 31 3.68 -3.74 7.20
C LEU A 31 2.76 -2.67 6.62
N VAL A 32 3.06 -1.39 6.85
CA VAL A 32 2.26 -0.28 6.32
C VAL A 32 2.32 -0.21 4.80
N LYS A 33 3.51 -0.41 4.22
CA LYS A 33 3.70 -0.47 2.77
C LYS A 33 2.87 -1.60 2.16
N ARG A 34 2.94 -2.80 2.75
CA ARG A 34 2.17 -3.96 2.30
C ARG A 34 0.66 -3.71 2.39
N TYR A 35 0.17 -3.13 3.49
CA TYR A 35 -1.23 -2.79 3.67
C TYR A 35 -1.73 -1.80 2.60
N ALA A 36 -0.99 -0.71 2.38
CA ALA A 36 -1.34 0.29 1.37
C ALA A 36 -1.38 -0.31 -0.05
N LEU A 37 -0.40 -1.14 -0.39
CA LEU A 37 -0.36 -1.83 -1.68
C LEU A 37 -1.54 -2.77 -1.87
N LEU A 38 -1.88 -3.59 -0.87
CA LEU A 38 -3.05 -4.46 -0.95
C LEU A 38 -4.36 -3.68 -1.05
N GLY A 39 -4.45 -2.50 -0.42
CA GLY A 39 -5.57 -1.59 -0.59
C GLY A 39 -5.74 -1.11 -2.03
N ILE A 40 -4.65 -0.83 -2.74
CA ILE A 40 -4.67 -0.52 -4.17
C ILE A 40 -5.04 -1.73 -5.01
N VAL A 41 -4.43 -2.90 -4.74
CA VAL A 41 -4.75 -4.15 -5.44
C VAL A 41 -6.24 -4.46 -5.33
N ASN A 42 -6.82 -4.32 -4.14
CA ASN A 42 -8.25 -4.53 -3.93
C ASN A 42 -9.11 -3.54 -4.75
N ALA A 43 -8.71 -2.27 -4.82
CA ALA A 43 -9.42 -1.26 -5.61
C ALA A 43 -9.34 -1.55 -7.12
N ILE A 44 -8.20 -2.05 -7.61
CA ILE A 44 -8.04 -2.49 -9.00
C ILE A 44 -8.96 -3.69 -9.28
N LEU A 45 -8.93 -4.72 -8.43
CA LEU A 45 -9.79 -5.90 -8.58
C LEU A 45 -11.28 -5.53 -8.57
N GLU A 46 -11.70 -4.61 -7.70
CA GLU A 46 -13.08 -4.13 -7.66
C GLU A 46 -13.49 -3.37 -8.94
N HIS A 47 -12.56 -2.66 -9.57
CA HIS A 47 -12.79 -2.04 -10.87
C HIS A 47 -12.87 -3.08 -11.98
N ASP A 48 -11.95 -4.04 -12.02
CA ASP A 48 -11.87 -5.07 -13.06
C ASP A 48 -13.07 -6.02 -13.01
N ILE A 49 -13.50 -6.42 -11.80
CA ILE A 49 -14.73 -7.22 -11.60
C ILE A 49 -15.95 -6.51 -12.20
N ARG A 50 -16.07 -5.20 -11.99
CA ARG A 50 -17.17 -4.40 -12.58
C ARG A 50 -17.09 -4.33 -14.10
N ILE A 51 -15.89 -4.12 -14.65
CA ILE A 51 -15.68 -4.07 -16.10
C ILE A 51 -16.02 -5.42 -16.75
N VAL A 52 -15.51 -6.52 -16.21
CA VAL A 52 -15.71 -7.86 -16.77
C VAL A 52 -17.17 -8.30 -16.65
N GLY A 53 -17.85 -7.94 -15.55
CA GLY A 53 -19.29 -8.17 -15.41
C GLY A 53 -20.11 -7.44 -16.47
N ALA A 54 -19.66 -6.26 -16.92
CA ALA A 54 -20.30 -5.49 -17.98
C ALA A 54 -19.84 -5.86 -19.41
N ALA A 55 -18.72 -6.57 -19.54
CA ALA A 55 -18.13 -6.90 -20.83
C ALA A 55 -18.84 -8.08 -21.51
N LYS A 56 -19.01 -8.00 -22.85
CA LYS A 56 -19.48 -9.11 -23.70
C LYS A 56 -18.38 -10.18 -23.89
N THR A 57 -17.97 -10.82 -22.80
CA THR A 57 -17.06 -11.96 -22.87
C THR A 57 -17.85 -13.25 -23.04
N LYS A 58 -17.20 -14.32 -23.51
CA LYS A 58 -17.85 -15.63 -23.69
C LYS A 58 -18.25 -16.28 -22.36
N LEU A 59 -17.57 -15.96 -21.26
CA LEU A 59 -17.72 -16.59 -19.95
C LEU A 59 -17.58 -15.57 -18.79
N PRO A 60 -18.42 -14.52 -18.73
CA PRO A 60 -18.26 -13.41 -17.79
C PRO A 60 -18.31 -13.89 -16.33
N ARG A 61 -19.22 -14.81 -16.01
CA ARG A 61 -19.37 -15.38 -14.66
C ARG A 61 -18.13 -16.14 -14.17
N LEU A 62 -17.42 -16.83 -15.08
CA LEU A 62 -16.21 -17.56 -14.72
C LEU A 62 -15.08 -16.60 -14.36
N TYR A 63 -14.84 -15.59 -15.19
CA TYR A 63 -13.82 -14.57 -14.94
C TYR A 63 -14.13 -13.76 -13.68
N GLU A 64 -15.40 -13.40 -13.48
CA GLU A 64 -15.85 -12.72 -12.26
C GLU A 64 -15.56 -13.57 -11.01
N SER A 65 -15.93 -14.86 -11.04
CA SER A 65 -15.67 -15.78 -9.93
C SER A 65 -14.17 -15.93 -9.62
N MET A 66 -13.33 -16.03 -10.65
CA MET A 66 -11.87 -16.08 -10.48
C MET A 66 -11.32 -14.81 -9.81
N MET A 67 -11.76 -13.63 -10.26
CA MET A 67 -11.31 -12.36 -9.70
C MET A 67 -11.85 -12.13 -8.28
N ARG A 68 -13.09 -12.54 -7.99
CA ARG A 68 -13.63 -12.52 -6.63
C ARG A 68 -12.81 -13.42 -5.70
N GLY A 69 -12.43 -14.60 -6.15
CA GLY A 69 -11.52 -15.47 -5.39
C GLY A 69 -10.15 -14.86 -5.10
N LEU A 70 -9.62 -14.02 -6.00
CA LEU A 70 -8.41 -13.23 -5.74
C LEU A 70 -8.69 -12.11 -4.72
N GLN A 71 -9.80 -11.41 -4.88
CA GLN A 71 -10.21 -10.32 -3.99
C GLN A 71 -10.37 -10.80 -2.54
N ASP A 72 -11.03 -11.94 -2.33
CA ASP A 72 -11.22 -12.52 -1.00
C ASP A 72 -9.88 -12.79 -0.29
N ARG A 73 -8.87 -13.27 -1.02
CA ARG A 73 -7.53 -13.52 -0.48
C ARG A 73 -6.81 -12.23 -0.10
N VAL A 74 -6.92 -11.21 -0.95
CA VAL A 74 -6.36 -9.88 -0.68
C VAL A 74 -7.02 -9.27 0.56
N LEU A 75 -8.35 -9.38 0.69
CA LEU A 75 -9.10 -8.92 1.85
C LEU A 75 -8.72 -9.67 3.13
N LEU A 76 -8.49 -10.98 3.03
CA LEU A 76 -8.03 -11.80 4.16
C LEU A 76 -6.62 -11.40 4.61
N GLU A 77 -5.70 -11.12 3.67
CA GLU A 77 -4.37 -10.60 4.01
C GLU A 77 -4.43 -9.19 4.61
N LEU A 78 -5.27 -8.30 4.07
CA LEU A 78 -5.53 -6.98 4.65
C LEU A 78 -6.02 -7.07 6.10
N ALA A 79 -6.98 -7.97 6.37
CA ALA A 79 -7.47 -8.21 7.73
C ALA A 79 -6.37 -8.75 8.65
N GLY A 80 -5.50 -9.63 8.13
CA GLY A 80 -4.33 -10.14 8.85
C GLY A 80 -3.35 -9.05 9.22
N ILE A 81 -2.98 -8.18 8.27
CA ILE A 81 -2.06 -7.07 8.51
C ILE A 81 -2.67 -6.03 9.46
N ARG A 82 -3.98 -5.78 9.36
CA ARG A 82 -4.67 -4.88 10.29
C ARG A 82 -4.65 -5.36 11.74
N ARG A 83 -4.66 -6.68 11.96
CA ARG A 83 -4.41 -7.26 13.29
C ARG A 83 -2.97 -7.04 13.74
N GLN A 84 -2.00 -7.17 12.83
CA GLN A 84 -0.60 -6.89 13.11
C GLN A 84 -0.34 -5.43 13.44
N PHE A 85 -1.04 -4.47 12.81
CA PHE A 85 -0.93 -3.05 13.18
C PHE A 85 -1.25 -2.82 14.66
N LYS A 86 -2.32 -3.46 15.16
CA LYS A 86 -2.71 -3.37 16.57
C LYS A 86 -1.64 -3.99 17.48
N ALA A 87 -1.04 -5.12 17.07
CA ALA A 87 0.03 -5.76 17.83
C ALA A 87 1.34 -4.95 17.84
N SER A 88 1.65 -4.26 16.74
CA SER A 88 2.85 -3.42 16.59
C SER A 88 2.67 -1.98 17.09
N GLY A 89 1.50 -1.60 17.61
CA GLY A 89 1.26 -0.24 18.12
C GLY A 89 1.15 0.84 17.02
N ILE A 90 0.84 0.44 15.78
CA ILE A 90 0.62 1.36 14.66
C ILE A 90 -0.78 1.94 14.76
N VAL A 91 -0.90 3.26 14.86
CA VAL A 91 -2.16 4.01 14.97
C VAL A 91 -2.23 5.14 13.95
N GLY A 92 -3.45 5.62 13.66
CA GLY A 92 -3.64 6.79 12.79
C GLY A 92 -3.16 6.57 11.35
N PHE A 93 -3.33 5.36 10.80
CA PHE A 93 -3.04 5.10 9.39
C PHE A 93 -3.95 5.96 8.50
N GLY A 94 -3.33 6.73 7.60
CA GLY A 94 -3.99 7.54 6.60
C GLY A 94 -3.35 7.32 5.24
N GLU A 95 -4.18 7.24 4.21
CA GLU A 95 -3.75 7.10 2.83
C GLU A 95 -4.20 8.32 2.03
N LYS A 96 -3.26 8.96 1.33
CA LYS A 96 -3.52 10.03 0.37
C LYS A 96 -3.11 9.56 -1.01
N ARG A 97 -4.11 9.41 -1.88
CA ARG A 97 -3.93 9.14 -3.30
C ARG A 97 -3.82 10.46 -4.03
N THR A 98 -2.66 10.72 -4.64
CA THR A 98 -2.47 11.87 -5.53
C THR A 98 -2.40 11.39 -6.98
N LYS A 99 -2.38 12.31 -7.95
CA LYS A 99 -2.25 11.94 -9.38
C LYS A 99 -0.90 11.28 -9.70
N GLU A 100 0.13 11.57 -8.91
CA GLU A 100 1.51 11.15 -9.19
C GLU A 100 1.97 10.00 -8.27
N SER A 101 1.44 9.96 -7.04
CA SER A 101 1.92 9.03 -6.01
C SER A 101 0.87 8.63 -4.99
N LEU A 102 1.12 7.51 -4.33
CA LEU A 102 0.44 7.03 -3.15
C LEU A 102 1.25 7.43 -1.91
N THR A 103 0.71 8.33 -1.08
CA THR A 103 1.31 8.69 0.19
C THR A 103 0.59 8.01 1.34
N ALA A 104 1.32 7.28 2.17
CA ALA A 104 0.80 6.69 3.40
C ALA A 104 1.43 7.39 4.62
N SER A 105 0.59 7.75 5.58
CA SER A 105 0.99 8.32 6.87
C SER A 105 0.54 7.43 8.01
N TYR A 106 1.38 7.25 9.02
CA TYR A 106 1.05 6.45 10.19
C TYR A 106 1.78 6.99 11.42
N ARG A 107 1.27 6.67 12.61
CA ARG A 107 1.96 6.97 13.87
C ARG A 107 2.39 5.67 14.52
N CYS A 108 3.66 5.59 14.90
CA CYS A 108 4.18 4.49 15.69
C CYS A 108 4.98 5.04 16.88
N MET A 109 4.76 4.48 18.07
CA MET A 109 5.48 4.86 19.31
C MET A 109 5.52 6.39 19.56
N GLY A 110 4.43 7.09 19.22
CA GLY A 110 4.33 8.55 19.37
C GLY A 110 4.89 9.38 18.20
N TYR A 111 5.64 8.77 17.28
CA TYR A 111 6.20 9.48 16.11
C TYR A 111 5.30 9.35 14.89
N GLN A 112 5.03 10.48 14.23
CA GLN A 112 4.35 10.50 12.93
C GLN A 112 5.36 10.27 11.81
N ARG A 113 5.04 9.34 10.92
CA ARG A 113 5.84 8.97 9.75
C ARG A 113 4.97 9.01 8.51
N SER A 114 5.60 9.25 7.38
CA SER A 114 4.98 9.09 6.07
C SER A 114 5.98 8.59 5.05
N PHE A 115 5.48 7.94 4.02
CA PHE A 115 6.23 7.60 2.82
C PHE A 115 5.34 7.82 1.59
N SER A 116 5.97 8.09 0.46
CA SER A 116 5.30 8.22 -0.82
C SER A 116 5.89 7.23 -1.82
N MET A 117 5.03 6.65 -2.65
CA MET A 117 5.39 5.73 -3.72
C MET A 117 4.80 6.21 -5.03
N PRO A 118 5.61 6.35 -6.10
CA PRO A 118 5.08 6.72 -7.42
C PRO A 118 4.19 5.62 -7.97
N TRP A 119 3.19 5.99 -8.77
CA TRP A 119 2.23 5.02 -9.34
C TRP A 119 2.90 3.93 -10.17
N THR A 120 4.01 4.23 -10.85
CA THR A 120 4.78 3.24 -11.61
C THR A 120 5.25 2.09 -10.72
N PHE A 121 5.76 2.41 -9.54
CA PHE A 121 6.17 1.42 -8.54
C PHE A 121 4.96 0.66 -7.97
N VAL A 122 3.89 1.38 -7.62
CA VAL A 122 2.67 0.77 -7.06
C VAL A 122 2.05 -0.24 -8.03
N LYS A 123 2.00 0.09 -9.32
CA LYS A 123 1.48 -0.81 -10.37
C LYS A 123 2.34 -2.06 -10.51
N ALA A 124 3.66 -1.91 -10.64
CA ALA A 124 4.57 -3.04 -10.75
C ALA A 124 4.47 -3.99 -9.54
N GLU A 125 4.37 -3.42 -8.33
CA GLU A 125 4.25 -4.20 -7.11
C GLU A 125 2.86 -4.86 -6.98
N ALA A 126 1.79 -4.18 -7.41
CA ALA A 126 0.45 -4.75 -7.47
C ALA A 126 0.39 -5.97 -8.41
N GLU A 127 0.99 -5.87 -9.60
CA GLU A 127 1.11 -6.99 -10.53
C GLU A 127 1.90 -8.16 -9.93
N ARG A 128 3.02 -7.87 -9.26
CA ARG A 128 3.82 -8.88 -8.55
C ARG A 128 3.00 -9.61 -7.49
N VAL A 129 2.21 -8.87 -6.71
CA VAL A 129 1.32 -9.43 -5.68
C VAL A 129 0.26 -10.33 -6.30
N LEU A 130 -0.44 -9.86 -7.34
CA LEU A 130 -1.48 -10.64 -8.02
C LEU A 130 -0.91 -11.92 -8.64
N ARG A 131 0.26 -11.84 -9.28
CA ARG A 131 0.97 -13.01 -9.82
C ARG A 131 1.26 -14.04 -8.73
N GLY A 132 1.73 -13.61 -7.57
CA GLY A 132 1.97 -14.51 -6.43
C GLY A 132 0.71 -15.21 -5.92
N TYR A 133 -0.46 -14.56 -5.97
CA TYR A 133 -1.73 -15.21 -5.62
C TYR A 133 -2.21 -16.22 -6.66
N LEU A 134 -1.88 -16.00 -7.94
CA LEU A 134 -2.19 -16.93 -9.03
C LEU A 134 -1.29 -18.16 -8.98
N GLU A 135 0.00 -17.99 -8.69
CA GLU A 135 0.99 -19.08 -8.61
C GLU A 135 0.76 -20.00 -7.40
N LYS A 136 0.34 -19.44 -6.25
CA LYS A 136 -0.03 -20.21 -5.05
C LYS A 136 -1.24 -21.14 -5.22
N ARG A 137 -1.83 -21.23 -6.42
CA ARG A 137 -2.94 -22.13 -6.77
C ARG A 137 -2.48 -23.50 -7.28
N GLY A 138 -1.17 -23.76 -7.33
CA GLY A 138 -0.60 -25.01 -7.86
C GLY A 138 0.14 -25.87 -6.83
N VAL A 139 -0.51 -26.27 -5.74
CA VAL A 139 -0.22 -27.50 -4.96
C VAL A 139 -1.53 -28.05 -4.42
#